data_AF-A0A257NP04-F1
#
_entry.id   AF-A0A257NP04-F1
#
_cell.length_a   1.000
_cell.length_b   1.000
_cell.length_c   1.000
_cell.angle_alpha   90.00
_cell.angle_beta   90.00
_cell.angle_gamma   90.00
#
_symmetry.space_group_name_H-M   'P 1'
#
loop_
_entity.id
_entity.type
_entity.pdbx_description
1 polymer ?
#
loop_
_entity_poly.entity_id
_entity_poly.type
_entity_poly.pdbx_seq_one_letter_code
_entity_poly.pdbx_strand_id
1 'polypeptide(L)'
;MQAGQVNNLVVGNNEITGDFKSAPAGQPMQFSTSRVDPTLAQDLAKSKVTFSGTPGTGVFGEILGWLLPTIGFFAIWFLLFGGRMGGAGGVFAVGKSKARVYAENDVPVRFKDVAGVDEAKAELKEVVDFLKSPASYGRLGAHVPKGVLLVGPPGTGKTLLARAVAGEAGVPFFSISGSEFVEMFVGVGAARVRDLFEQARKQAPAIIFIDELDSLGRARNAGALGGSNDEKEQTLNQLLAEMDGFDPSSGVVLLAATNRPEILDPALLRAGRFDRQVLVDRPDRAGRVDILRIHVQKVKLAANVAIEEIAAMTPGFTGADLANLVNEAALLATRRDADAVTLEDFNQAVERIIAGLEKHNRLLAPKERAVVAHHEMGHAIVAMALPDVDKVQKISIIPHGVAALGYTIQRPVEDRFLMGRGELNERMTVLLGGRAAESLIFPDVSTGAADDLMRATEIARGMVVRFGMDPKLGQVTYEPEAPHVMTSAGGQDWRPRQYSESTAAAIDRAIHGLIEAAFVRARAILVQNIALLRTSAAELLQAETLSGTRLAEIGAQVHLWAEAIDGAPPEHG
;
A
#
# COMPACT_ATOMS: atom_id res chain seq x y z
N MET A 1 2.48 36.18 77.58
CA MET A 1 3.73 36.53 78.30
C MET A 1 3.71 37.93 78.90
N GLN A 2 3.40 39.01 78.16
CA GLN A 2 3.41 40.40 78.71
C GLN A 2 2.48 40.64 79.91
N ALA A 3 1.38 39.89 80.05
CA ALA A 3 0.48 39.97 81.20
C ALA A 3 0.88 39.07 82.41
N GLY A 4 2.01 38.36 82.36
CA GLY A 4 2.49 37.52 83.48
C GLY A 4 1.72 36.22 83.77
N GLN A 5 0.76 35.84 82.91
CA GLN A 5 -0.23 34.77 83.12
C GLN A 5 0.18 33.36 82.63
N VAL A 6 1.45 33.10 82.30
CA VAL A 6 1.92 31.78 81.83
C VAL A 6 2.91 31.21 82.84
N ASN A 7 2.77 29.93 83.21
CA ASN A 7 3.57 29.28 84.24
C ASN A 7 4.82 28.61 83.65
N ASN A 8 4.60 27.71 82.67
CA ASN A 8 5.66 27.02 81.94
C ASN A 8 5.40 27.12 80.44
N LEU A 9 6.47 27.18 79.65
CA LEU A 9 6.42 27.27 78.20
C LEU A 9 7.53 26.43 77.57
N VAL A 10 7.16 25.52 76.69
CA VAL A 10 8.06 24.63 75.94
C VAL A 10 7.96 25.01 74.47
N VAL A 11 9.09 25.39 73.87
CA VAL A 11 9.16 25.76 72.45
C VAL A 11 9.73 24.58 71.67
N GLY A 12 8.87 23.91 70.91
CA GLY A 12 9.26 22.90 69.93
C GLY A 12 9.66 23.51 68.58
N ASN A 13 9.95 22.64 67.61
CA ASN A 13 10.37 23.06 66.26
C ASN A 13 9.23 23.73 65.49
N ASN A 14 8.00 23.21 65.57
CA ASN A 14 6.83 23.72 64.82
C ASN A 14 5.68 24.18 65.73
N GLU A 15 5.80 24.00 67.04
CA GLU A 15 4.71 24.26 67.98
C GLU A 15 5.25 24.76 69.32
N ILE A 16 4.49 25.62 69.99
CA ILE A 16 4.74 26.16 71.31
C ILE A 16 3.61 25.68 72.21
N THR A 17 3.96 24.96 73.27
CA THR A 17 3.02 24.49 74.30
C THR A 17 3.29 25.20 75.61
N GLY A 18 2.25 25.47 76.39
CA GLY A 18 2.40 26.08 77.71
C GLY A 18 1.17 26.01 78.59
N ASP A 19 1.37 26.32 79.87
CA ASP A 19 0.33 26.30 80.89
C ASP A 19 -0.03 27.73 81.34
N PHE A 20 -1.32 28.06 81.44
CA PHE A 20 -1.79 29.31 82.05
C PHE A 20 -1.76 29.23 83.58
N LYS A 21 -1.40 30.33 84.27
CA LYS A 21 -1.46 30.44 85.75
C LYS A 21 -2.88 30.47 86.29
N SER A 22 -3.81 31.00 85.50
CA SER A 22 -5.25 30.94 85.72
C SER A 22 -5.92 30.84 84.36
N ALA A 23 -6.59 29.71 84.10
CA ALA A 23 -7.26 29.50 82.81
C ALA A 23 -8.42 30.50 82.63
N PRO A 24 -8.51 31.20 81.48
CA PRO A 24 -9.71 31.95 81.13
C PRO A 24 -10.93 31.02 81.07
N ALA A 25 -12.11 31.51 81.46
CA ALA A 25 -13.33 30.70 81.53
C ALA A 25 -13.61 29.97 80.21
N GLY A 26 -13.60 28.62 80.24
CA GLY A 26 -13.92 27.77 79.09
C GLY A 26 -12.73 27.30 78.24
N GLN A 27 -11.48 27.57 78.64
CA GLN A 27 -10.28 27.03 77.96
C GLN A 27 -9.47 26.10 78.87
N PRO A 28 -8.82 25.06 78.32
CA PRO A 28 -7.95 24.18 79.08
C PRO A 28 -6.75 24.95 79.69
N MET A 29 -6.24 24.47 80.83
CA MET A 29 -5.03 25.02 81.47
C MET A 29 -3.82 25.01 80.51
N GLN A 30 -3.81 24.08 79.55
CA GLN A 30 -2.78 23.93 78.52
C GLN A 30 -3.22 24.55 77.20
N PHE A 31 -2.33 25.31 76.58
CA PHE A 31 -2.46 25.76 75.20
C PHE A 31 -1.34 25.18 74.33
N SER A 32 -1.67 24.96 73.06
CA SER A 32 -0.75 24.57 72.01
C SER A 32 -0.98 25.48 70.81
N THR A 33 0.09 26.09 70.30
CA THR A 33 0.01 27.02 69.17
C THR A 33 1.16 26.79 68.20
N SER A 34 0.90 26.91 66.90
CA SER A 34 1.94 26.73 65.89
C SER A 34 3.01 27.84 65.97
N ARG A 35 4.28 27.45 65.89
CA ARG A 35 5.39 28.39 65.89
C ARG A 35 5.43 29.11 64.54
N VAL A 36 5.29 30.44 64.59
CA VAL A 36 5.47 31.30 63.42
C VAL A 36 6.95 31.67 63.29
N ASP A 37 7.46 31.73 62.07
CA ASP A 37 8.84 32.16 61.80
C ASP A 37 9.10 33.57 62.38
N PRO A 38 10.24 33.82 63.05
CA PRO A 38 10.53 35.11 63.69
C PRO A 38 10.51 36.30 62.74
N THR A 39 10.90 36.12 61.48
CA THR A 39 10.90 37.20 60.46
C THR A 39 9.48 37.55 60.05
N LEU A 40 8.66 36.53 59.76
CA LEU A 40 7.25 36.67 59.41
C LEU A 40 6.44 37.26 60.58
N ALA A 41 6.76 36.89 61.83
CA ALA A 41 6.10 37.44 63.02
C ALA A 41 6.41 38.94 63.20
N GLN A 42 7.64 39.39 62.89
CA GLN A 42 8.01 40.81 62.96
C GLN A 42 7.35 41.63 61.84
N ASP A 43 7.18 41.06 60.65
CA ASP A 43 6.50 41.73 59.54
C ASP A 43 4.98 41.79 59.76
N LEU A 44 4.39 40.71 60.29
CA LEU A 44 2.97 40.69 60.66
C LEU A 44 2.66 41.63 61.83
N ALA A 45 3.58 41.82 62.79
CA ALA A 45 3.42 42.78 63.89
C ALA A 45 3.47 44.25 63.44
N LYS A 46 4.11 44.57 62.29
CA LYS A 46 4.08 45.91 61.69
C LYS A 46 2.79 46.18 60.90
N SER A 47 2.03 45.14 60.59
CA SER A 47 0.75 45.25 59.88
C SER A 47 -0.43 45.27 60.86
N LYS A 48 -1.45 46.12 60.63
CA LYS A 48 -2.68 46.17 61.46
C LYS A 48 -3.67 45.02 61.15
N VAL A 49 -3.18 43.83 60.83
CA VAL A 49 -4.01 42.70 60.40
C VAL A 49 -4.19 41.71 61.56
N THR A 50 -5.42 41.29 61.82
CA THR A 50 -5.72 40.20 62.76
C THR A 50 -5.39 38.85 62.11
N PHE A 51 -4.47 38.09 62.70
CA PHE A 51 -4.08 36.76 62.23
C PHE A 51 -4.41 35.70 63.30
N SER A 52 -4.90 34.55 62.87
CA SER A 52 -5.15 33.36 63.70
C SER A 52 -4.46 32.14 63.08
N GLY A 53 -3.83 31.32 63.92
CA GLY A 53 -3.24 30.04 63.49
C GLY A 53 -4.27 28.93 63.56
N THR A 54 -4.48 28.21 62.47
CA THR A 54 -5.27 26.97 62.47
C THR A 54 -4.36 25.77 62.71
N PRO A 55 -4.66 24.88 63.67
CA PRO A 55 -3.87 23.66 63.86
C PRO A 55 -3.91 22.82 62.58
N GLY A 56 -2.73 22.40 62.10
CA GLY A 56 -2.61 21.52 60.94
C GLY A 56 -3.21 20.14 61.23
N THR A 57 -3.85 19.53 60.23
CA THR A 57 -4.33 18.16 60.30
C THR A 57 -3.16 17.21 60.53
N GLY A 58 -3.21 16.39 61.57
CA GLY A 58 -2.12 15.48 61.93
C GLY A 58 -1.79 14.47 60.82
N VAL A 59 -0.51 14.18 60.65
CA VAL A 59 0.07 13.26 59.63
C VAL A 59 -0.65 11.90 59.55
N PHE A 60 -1.22 11.43 60.67
CA PHE A 60 -1.97 10.17 60.73
C PHE A 60 -3.29 10.20 59.93
N GLY A 61 -3.96 11.36 59.87
CA GLY A 61 -5.20 11.53 59.10
C GLY A 61 -4.96 11.53 57.59
N GLU A 62 -3.83 12.08 57.15
CA GLU A 62 -3.42 12.06 55.73
C GLU A 62 -3.06 10.64 55.29
N ILE A 63 -2.26 9.91 56.08
CA ILE A 63 -1.88 8.53 55.74
C ILE A 63 -3.13 7.64 55.62
N LEU A 64 -4.08 7.75 56.55
CA LEU A 64 -5.30 6.94 56.51
C LEU A 64 -6.20 7.29 55.32
N GLY A 65 -6.26 8.57 54.95
CA GLY A 65 -6.98 9.06 53.76
C GLY A 65 -6.44 8.49 52.45
N TRP A 66 -5.13 8.22 52.35
CA TRP A 66 -4.51 7.57 51.18
C TRP A 66 -4.58 6.04 51.23
N LEU A 67 -4.59 5.44 52.42
CA LEU A 67 -4.58 3.98 52.59
C LEU A 67 -5.95 3.33 52.28
N LEU A 68 -7.05 4.00 52.63
CA LEU A 68 -8.41 3.46 52.42
C LEU A 68 -8.76 3.26 50.93
N PRO A 69 -8.55 4.26 50.04
CA PRO A 69 -8.81 4.08 48.61
C PRO A 69 -7.91 3.04 47.96
N THR A 70 -6.64 2.96 48.37
CA THR A 70 -5.69 1.99 47.82
C THR A 70 -6.05 0.55 48.21
N ILE A 71 -6.39 0.30 49.47
CA ILE A 71 -6.86 -1.03 49.91
C ILE A 71 -8.18 -1.40 49.21
N GLY A 72 -9.12 -0.47 49.07
CA GLY A 72 -10.37 -0.70 48.35
C GLY A 72 -10.15 -1.06 46.87
N PHE A 73 -9.23 -0.37 46.20
CA PHE A 73 -8.83 -0.68 44.83
C PHE A 73 -8.28 -2.11 44.71
N PHE A 74 -7.33 -2.50 45.57
CA PHE A 74 -6.77 -3.85 45.54
C PHE A 74 -7.79 -4.94 45.88
N ALA A 75 -8.73 -4.68 46.80
CA ALA A 75 -9.79 -5.62 47.14
C ALA A 75 -10.74 -5.87 45.95
N ILE A 76 -11.16 -4.81 45.25
CA ILE A 76 -11.98 -4.91 44.03
C ILE A 76 -11.22 -5.60 42.90
N TRP A 77 -9.94 -5.26 42.73
CA TRP A 77 -9.07 -5.87 41.73
C TRP A 77 -8.91 -7.38 41.97
N PHE A 78 -8.71 -7.78 43.23
CA PHE A 78 -8.61 -9.19 43.60
C PHE A 78 -9.94 -9.93 43.44
N LEU A 79 -11.09 -9.28 43.66
CA LEU A 79 -12.40 -9.91 43.50
C LEU A 79 -12.78 -10.08 42.02
N LEU A 80 -12.41 -9.13 41.15
CA LEU A 80 -12.65 -9.20 39.69
C LEU A 80 -11.69 -10.14 38.96
N PHE A 81 -10.43 -10.22 39.39
CA PHE A 81 -9.39 -10.98 38.68
C PHE A 81 -8.89 -12.24 39.43
N GLY A 82 -9.15 -12.36 40.74
CA GLY A 82 -8.69 -13.48 41.57
C GLY A 82 -9.34 -14.82 41.22
N GLY A 83 -10.53 -14.80 40.59
CA GLY A 83 -11.18 -16.01 40.07
C GLY A 83 -10.49 -16.65 38.85
N ARG A 84 -9.50 -15.97 38.24
CA ARG A 84 -8.75 -16.46 37.07
C ARG A 84 -7.30 -16.88 37.38
N MET A 85 -6.89 -16.84 38.64
CA MET A 85 -5.50 -17.07 39.06
C MET A 85 -5.31 -18.39 39.84
N GLY A 86 -6.16 -19.39 39.59
CA GLY A 86 -6.00 -20.78 40.06
C GLY A 86 -5.06 -21.59 39.16
N GLY A 87 -3.78 -21.22 39.12
CA GLY A 87 -2.76 -21.95 38.36
C GLY A 87 -1.38 -21.32 38.51
N ALA A 88 -0.58 -21.87 39.42
CA ALA A 88 0.81 -21.46 39.71
C ALA A 88 1.80 -21.77 38.57
N GLY A 89 1.45 -21.42 37.32
CA GLY A 89 2.27 -21.62 36.12
C GLY A 89 2.05 -20.59 35.00
N GLY A 90 1.17 -19.60 35.19
CA GLY A 90 0.75 -18.70 34.09
C GLY A 90 1.69 -17.53 33.77
N VAL A 91 2.53 -17.08 34.70
CA VAL A 91 3.34 -15.87 34.51
C VAL A 91 4.69 -16.16 33.83
N PHE A 92 5.22 -17.38 33.96
CA PHE A 92 6.46 -17.82 33.30
C PHE A 92 6.25 -18.40 31.89
N ALA A 93 5.01 -18.44 31.39
CA ALA A 93 4.67 -19.00 30.08
C ALA A 93 4.56 -17.95 28.95
N VAL A 94 4.75 -16.65 29.25
CA VAL A 94 4.65 -15.56 28.26
C VAL A 94 5.76 -15.60 27.20
N GLY A 95 6.84 -16.37 27.43
CA GLY A 95 7.96 -16.51 26.49
C GLY A 95 7.95 -17.75 25.59
N LYS A 96 7.03 -18.71 25.76
CA LYS A 96 6.91 -19.87 24.86
C LYS A 96 5.75 -19.61 23.91
N SER A 97 6.08 -19.05 22.75
CA SER A 97 5.14 -18.80 21.67
C SER A 97 4.37 -20.07 21.32
N LYS A 98 3.04 -20.06 21.52
CA LYS A 98 2.10 -21.01 20.92
C LYS A 98 1.74 -20.58 19.48
N ALA A 99 2.66 -19.94 18.75
CA ALA A 99 2.50 -19.83 17.31
C ALA A 99 2.64 -21.25 16.74
N ARG A 100 1.53 -21.80 16.22
CA ARG A 100 1.57 -23.01 15.42
C ARG A 100 2.34 -22.65 14.15
N VAL A 101 3.65 -22.86 14.16
CA VAL A 101 4.44 -22.85 12.94
C VAL A 101 3.93 -24.03 12.13
N TYR A 102 3.09 -23.76 11.12
CA TYR A 102 2.53 -24.79 10.26
C TYR A 102 3.65 -25.29 9.33
N ALA A 103 4.32 -26.36 9.75
CA ALA A 103 5.19 -27.14 8.89
C ALA A 103 4.29 -27.97 7.97
N GLU A 104 4.24 -27.61 6.69
CA GLU A 104 3.58 -28.42 5.68
C GLU A 104 4.60 -29.44 5.15
N ASN A 105 4.50 -30.68 5.63
CA ASN A 105 5.43 -31.74 5.25
C ASN A 105 5.19 -32.29 3.84
N ASP A 106 3.95 -32.19 3.35
CA ASP A 106 3.58 -32.60 1.99
C ASP A 106 2.87 -31.43 1.30
N VAL A 107 3.65 -30.60 0.63
CA VAL A 107 3.12 -29.52 -0.20
C VAL A 107 2.68 -30.14 -1.52
N PRO A 108 1.41 -30.08 -1.95
CA PRO A 108 0.94 -30.74 -3.17
C PRO A 108 1.27 -29.97 -4.46
N VAL A 109 1.66 -28.70 -4.35
CA VAL A 109 1.94 -27.80 -5.48
C VAL A 109 3.32 -28.12 -6.08
N ARG A 110 3.43 -28.14 -7.41
CA ARG A 110 4.68 -28.34 -8.15
C ARG A 110 4.89 -27.24 -9.20
N PHE A 111 6.05 -27.19 -9.85
CA PHE A 111 6.32 -26.19 -10.90
C PHE A 111 5.36 -26.26 -12.10
N LYS A 112 4.74 -27.42 -12.35
CA LYS A 112 3.70 -27.56 -13.39
C LYS A 112 2.42 -26.78 -13.09
N ASP A 113 2.17 -26.46 -11.81
CA ASP A 113 0.96 -25.76 -11.36
C ASP A 113 1.17 -24.23 -11.31
N VAL A 114 2.36 -23.76 -11.72
CA VAL A 114 2.72 -22.35 -11.82
C VAL A 114 3.05 -22.06 -13.29
N ALA A 115 2.54 -20.97 -13.86
CA ALA A 115 2.76 -20.60 -15.25
C ALA A 115 3.10 -19.11 -15.39
N GLY A 116 3.69 -18.72 -16.52
CA GLY A 116 3.99 -17.32 -16.87
C GLY A 116 5.15 -16.68 -16.09
N VAL A 117 6.00 -17.49 -15.45
CA VAL A 117 7.17 -17.03 -14.66
C VAL A 117 8.37 -17.96 -14.89
N ASP A 118 8.64 -18.29 -16.15
CA ASP A 118 9.57 -19.36 -16.50
C ASP A 118 11.04 -19.01 -16.21
N GLU A 119 11.40 -17.72 -16.32
CA GLU A 119 12.69 -17.19 -15.89
C GLU A 119 12.89 -17.37 -14.39
N ALA A 120 11.87 -17.02 -13.59
CA ALA A 120 11.92 -17.19 -12.14
C ALA A 120 11.99 -18.68 -11.74
N LYS A 121 11.31 -19.57 -12.46
CA LYS A 121 11.43 -21.03 -12.25
C LYS A 121 12.83 -21.54 -12.57
N ALA A 122 13.46 -21.05 -13.64
CA ALA A 122 14.81 -21.44 -14.04
C ALA A 122 15.82 -21.07 -12.94
N GLU A 123 15.73 -19.84 -12.42
CA GLU A 123 16.55 -19.35 -11.30
C GLU A 123 16.34 -20.19 -10.02
N LEU A 124 15.09 -20.52 -9.70
CA LEU A 124 14.76 -21.30 -8.50
C LEU A 124 15.03 -22.80 -8.64
N LYS A 125 15.24 -23.31 -9.87
CA LYS A 125 15.59 -24.71 -10.10
C LYS A 125 16.91 -25.08 -9.44
N GLU A 126 17.87 -24.14 -9.40
CA GLU A 126 19.15 -24.36 -8.70
C GLU A 126 18.93 -24.57 -7.19
N VAL A 127 17.98 -23.85 -6.59
CA VAL A 127 17.62 -24.01 -5.18
C VAL A 127 17.00 -25.38 -4.93
N VAL A 128 16.12 -25.83 -5.83
CA VAL A 128 15.51 -27.17 -5.77
C VAL A 128 16.58 -28.26 -5.87
N ASP A 129 17.48 -28.15 -6.85
CA ASP A 129 18.52 -29.15 -7.08
C ASP A 129 19.52 -29.22 -5.90
N PHE A 130 19.81 -28.07 -5.27
CA PHE A 130 20.57 -28.02 -4.03
C PHE A 130 19.86 -28.77 -2.89
N LEU A 131 18.58 -28.49 -2.65
CA LEU A 131 17.82 -29.13 -1.58
C LEU A 131 17.69 -30.65 -1.79
N LYS A 132 17.62 -31.11 -3.05
CA LYS A 132 17.63 -32.53 -3.41
C LYS A 132 19.00 -33.19 -3.24
N SER A 133 20.09 -32.45 -3.45
CA SER A 133 21.46 -33.02 -3.41
C SER A 133 22.50 -32.03 -2.84
N PRO A 134 22.44 -31.71 -1.53
CA PRO A 134 23.31 -30.69 -0.93
C PRO A 134 24.80 -30.98 -1.08
N ALA A 135 25.20 -32.26 -0.98
CA ALA A 135 26.59 -32.70 -1.04
C ALA A 135 27.23 -32.51 -2.44
N SER A 136 26.44 -32.52 -3.51
CA SER A 136 26.96 -32.38 -4.89
C SER A 136 27.36 -30.93 -5.19
N TYR A 137 26.55 -29.97 -4.71
CA TYR A 137 26.74 -28.54 -4.99
C TYR A 137 27.94 -27.95 -4.24
N GLY A 138 28.26 -28.42 -3.04
CA GLY A 138 29.43 -27.97 -2.28
C GLY A 138 30.79 -28.48 -2.80
N ARG A 139 30.81 -29.48 -3.69
CA ARG A 139 32.05 -30.17 -4.12
C ARG A 139 33.06 -29.26 -4.83
N LEU A 140 32.57 -28.27 -5.57
CA LEU A 140 33.41 -27.35 -6.35
C LEU A 140 33.60 -25.98 -5.65
N GLY A 141 33.22 -25.86 -4.37
CA GLY A 141 33.31 -24.61 -3.63
C GLY A 141 32.23 -23.58 -4.01
N ALA A 142 31.14 -24.01 -4.66
CA ALA A 142 30.02 -23.12 -4.94
C ALA A 142 29.31 -22.77 -3.61
N HIS A 143 29.13 -21.48 -3.37
CA HIS A 143 28.36 -20.97 -2.24
C HIS A 143 26.89 -20.89 -2.63
N VAL A 144 26.05 -21.55 -1.84
CA VAL A 144 24.60 -21.55 -2.04
C VAL A 144 24.02 -20.29 -1.42
N PRO A 145 23.08 -19.61 -2.11
CA PRO A 145 22.42 -18.44 -1.55
C PRO A 145 21.71 -18.83 -0.26
N LYS A 146 22.03 -18.13 0.82
CA LYS A 146 21.38 -18.36 2.13
C LYS A 146 19.92 -17.90 2.09
N GLY A 147 19.63 -16.88 1.28
CA GLY A 147 18.32 -16.27 1.17
C GLY A 147 18.02 -15.86 -0.27
N VAL A 148 16.81 -16.19 -0.73
CA VAL A 148 16.29 -15.71 -2.02
C VAL A 148 15.10 -14.81 -1.77
N LEU A 149 15.14 -13.60 -2.33
CA LEU A 149 14.05 -12.64 -2.27
C LEU A 149 13.26 -12.64 -3.59
N LEU A 150 12.00 -13.03 -3.52
CA LEU A 150 11.03 -12.94 -4.61
C LEU A 150 10.46 -11.52 -4.64
N VAL A 151 10.73 -10.80 -5.71
CA VAL A 151 10.35 -9.39 -5.87
C VAL A 151 9.35 -9.27 -7.01
N GLY A 152 8.25 -8.56 -6.81
CA GLY A 152 7.36 -8.21 -7.92
C GLY A 152 5.99 -7.74 -7.46
N PRO A 153 5.12 -7.32 -8.39
CA PRO A 153 3.78 -6.82 -8.07
C PRO A 153 2.94 -7.83 -7.26
N PRO A 154 1.95 -7.37 -6.47
CA PRO A 154 1.02 -8.29 -5.81
C PRO A 154 0.27 -9.13 -6.84
N GLY A 155 -0.07 -10.37 -6.48
CA GLY A 155 -0.84 -11.26 -7.36
C GLY A 155 -0.07 -11.99 -8.46
N THR A 156 1.26 -11.81 -8.58
CA THR A 156 2.09 -12.56 -9.56
C THR A 156 2.44 -14.00 -9.14
N GLY A 157 1.91 -14.48 -8.01
CA GLY A 157 2.09 -15.86 -7.59
C GLY A 157 3.38 -16.15 -6.82
N LYS A 158 4.02 -15.15 -6.19
CA LYS A 158 5.24 -15.32 -5.36
C LYS A 158 5.10 -16.42 -4.30
N THR A 159 4.02 -16.39 -3.51
CA THR A 159 3.72 -17.40 -2.49
C THR A 159 3.48 -18.78 -3.10
N LEU A 160 2.80 -18.84 -4.26
CA LEU A 160 2.56 -20.10 -4.97
C LEU A 160 3.86 -20.69 -5.52
N LEU A 161 4.74 -19.84 -6.06
CA LEU A 161 6.06 -20.22 -6.56
C LEU A 161 6.95 -20.76 -5.44
N ALA A 162 6.98 -20.11 -4.27
CA ALA A 162 7.71 -20.60 -3.10
C ALA A 162 7.22 -21.98 -2.64
N ARG A 163 5.90 -22.21 -2.62
CA ARG A 163 5.32 -23.53 -2.32
C ARG A 163 5.69 -24.56 -3.38
N ALA A 164 5.71 -24.18 -4.65
CA ALA A 164 6.10 -25.06 -5.75
C ALA A 164 7.58 -25.49 -5.64
N VAL A 165 8.49 -24.60 -5.21
CA VAL A 165 9.90 -24.94 -4.93
C VAL A 165 9.99 -26.03 -3.85
N ALA A 166 9.26 -25.88 -2.75
CA ALA A 166 9.24 -26.85 -1.65
C ALA A 166 8.68 -28.21 -2.10
N GLY A 167 7.57 -28.20 -2.82
CA GLY A 167 6.96 -29.41 -3.35
C GLY A 167 7.84 -30.12 -4.39
N GLU A 168 8.52 -29.36 -5.25
CA GLU A 168 9.45 -29.91 -6.23
C GLU A 168 10.68 -30.53 -5.57
N ALA A 169 11.20 -29.90 -4.50
CA ALA A 169 12.30 -30.41 -3.69
C ALA A 169 11.90 -31.57 -2.76
N GLY A 170 10.61 -31.68 -2.42
CA GLY A 170 10.09 -32.70 -1.50
C GLY A 170 10.52 -32.46 -0.05
N VAL A 171 10.63 -31.20 0.37
CA VAL A 171 11.10 -30.79 1.70
C VAL A 171 10.00 -30.09 2.50
N PRO A 172 10.04 -30.10 3.85
CA PRO A 172 9.09 -29.36 4.67
C PRO A 172 9.09 -27.86 4.36
N PHE A 173 7.89 -27.28 4.31
CA PHE A 173 7.67 -25.87 4.05
C PHE A 173 7.12 -25.16 5.29
N PHE A 174 7.89 -24.19 5.80
CA PHE A 174 7.52 -23.36 6.94
C PHE A 174 7.10 -21.99 6.42
N SER A 175 5.81 -21.67 6.44
CA SER A 175 5.29 -20.38 5.98
C SER A 175 4.91 -19.49 7.15
N ILE A 176 5.33 -18.24 7.12
CA ILE A 176 4.91 -17.20 8.06
C ILE A 176 4.74 -15.86 7.34
N SER A 177 3.75 -15.07 7.72
CA SER A 177 3.63 -13.70 7.22
C SER A 177 4.54 -12.76 8.03
N GLY A 178 5.21 -11.82 7.36
CA GLY A 178 6.03 -10.79 7.97
C GLY A 178 5.26 -9.96 9.00
N SER A 179 3.94 -9.80 8.81
CA SER A 179 3.08 -9.05 9.72
C SER A 179 2.82 -9.78 11.04
N GLU A 180 2.98 -11.12 11.08
CA GLU A 180 2.87 -11.89 12.32
C GLU A 180 4.06 -11.66 13.28
N PHE A 181 5.13 -11.05 12.81
CA PHE A 181 6.26 -10.69 13.67
C PHE A 181 6.10 -9.35 14.37
N VAL A 182 5.12 -8.54 13.97
CA VAL A 182 4.86 -7.21 14.52
C VAL A 182 3.78 -7.31 15.58
N GLU A 183 4.17 -7.24 16.85
CA GLU A 183 3.28 -7.40 18.00
C GLU A 183 3.40 -6.23 18.99
N MET A 184 2.39 -6.04 19.85
CA MET A 184 2.42 -4.98 20.87
C MET A 184 3.45 -5.22 21.98
N PHE A 185 3.94 -6.46 22.11
CA PHE A 185 4.86 -6.86 23.17
C PHE A 185 6.29 -6.95 22.66
N VAL A 186 7.16 -6.11 23.21
CA VAL A 186 8.59 -6.06 22.89
C VAL A 186 9.23 -7.45 23.09
N GLY A 187 9.99 -7.91 22.08
CA GLY A 187 10.73 -9.16 22.12
C GLY A 187 9.95 -10.43 21.75
N VAL A 188 8.61 -10.36 21.59
CA VAL A 188 7.82 -11.51 21.15
C VAL A 188 8.14 -11.88 19.70
N GLY A 189 8.25 -10.89 18.81
CA GLY A 189 8.67 -11.11 17.42
C GLY A 189 10.04 -11.79 17.33
N ALA A 190 11.04 -11.27 18.06
CA ALA A 190 12.39 -11.85 18.09
C ALA A 190 12.40 -13.30 18.59
N ALA A 191 11.59 -13.64 19.61
CA ALA A 191 11.46 -15.03 20.07
C ALA A 191 10.87 -15.95 18.98
N ARG A 192 9.84 -15.48 18.26
CA ARG A 192 9.24 -16.24 17.14
C ARG A 192 10.23 -16.52 16.02
N VAL A 193 11.08 -15.55 15.68
CA VAL A 193 12.15 -15.74 14.68
C VAL A 193 13.09 -16.85 15.13
N ARG A 194 13.55 -16.85 16.38
CA ARG A 194 14.42 -17.92 16.91
C ARG A 194 13.76 -19.28 16.85
N ASP A 195 12.51 -19.37 17.33
CA ASP A 195 11.74 -20.61 17.35
C ASP A 195 11.54 -21.18 15.94
N LEU A 196 11.24 -20.32 14.96
CA LEU A 196 11.08 -20.69 13.55
C LEU A 196 12.36 -21.32 12.99
N PHE A 197 13.51 -20.66 13.19
CA PHE A 197 14.80 -21.17 12.72
C PHE A 197 15.23 -22.44 13.47
N GLU A 198 14.93 -22.58 14.77
CA GLU A 198 15.20 -23.82 15.51
C GLU A 198 14.36 -24.99 14.99
N GLN A 199 13.07 -24.78 14.71
CA GLN A 199 12.20 -25.82 14.17
C GLN A 199 12.59 -26.25 12.75
N ALA A 200 12.93 -25.29 11.88
CA ALA A 200 13.40 -25.58 10.53
C ALA A 200 14.71 -26.39 10.54
N ARG A 201 15.65 -26.05 11.44
CA ARG A 201 16.91 -26.81 11.62
C ARG A 201 16.66 -28.27 12.04
N LYS A 202 15.66 -28.52 12.89
CA LYS A 202 15.32 -29.90 13.33
C LYS A 202 14.76 -30.76 12.19
N GLN A 203 14.21 -30.14 11.16
CA GLN A 203 13.58 -30.82 10.01
C GLN A 203 14.35 -30.60 8.71
N ALA A 204 15.63 -30.21 8.79
CA ALA A 204 16.45 -29.98 7.61
C ALA A 204 16.67 -31.28 6.80
N PRO A 205 16.69 -31.22 5.45
CA PRO A 205 16.56 -30.03 4.62
C PRO A 205 15.13 -29.46 4.61
N ALA A 206 14.99 -28.13 4.67
CA ALA A 206 13.70 -27.44 4.80
C ALA A 206 13.71 -26.05 4.17
N ILE A 207 12.54 -25.51 3.85
CA ILE A 207 12.37 -24.13 3.37
C ILE A 207 11.62 -23.31 4.41
N ILE A 208 12.17 -22.14 4.74
CA ILE A 208 11.46 -21.10 5.48
C ILE A 208 10.98 -20.06 4.48
N PHE A 209 9.69 -19.77 4.44
CA PHE A 209 9.09 -18.72 3.61
C PHE A 209 8.51 -17.61 4.47
N ILE A 210 8.98 -16.38 4.24
CA ILE A 210 8.46 -15.15 4.87
C ILE A 210 7.75 -14.33 3.80
N ASP A 211 6.42 -14.30 3.85
CA ASP A 211 5.62 -13.41 2.99
C ASP A 211 5.63 -11.98 3.54
N GLU A 212 5.35 -10.98 2.70
CA GLU A 212 5.29 -9.55 3.10
C GLU A 212 6.50 -9.10 3.95
N LEU A 213 7.72 -9.42 3.50
CA LEU A 213 8.95 -9.08 4.24
C LEU A 213 9.05 -7.57 4.54
N ASP A 214 8.40 -6.73 3.75
CA ASP A 214 8.34 -5.28 3.91
C ASP A 214 7.64 -4.80 5.19
N SER A 215 6.81 -5.62 5.83
CA SER A 215 6.22 -5.29 7.13
C SER A 215 7.25 -5.31 8.27
N LEU A 216 8.25 -6.19 8.15
CA LEU A 216 9.34 -6.39 9.12
C LEU A 216 10.59 -5.58 8.74
N GLY A 217 10.94 -5.60 7.46
CA GLY A 217 12.22 -5.16 6.94
C GLY A 217 12.31 -3.68 6.61
N ARG A 218 11.36 -2.84 7.02
CA ARG A 218 11.35 -1.43 6.62
C ARG A 218 12.56 -0.67 7.17
N ALA A 219 13.27 0.06 6.30
CA ALA A 219 14.41 0.89 6.68
C ALA A 219 14.02 1.97 7.71
N ARG A 220 14.95 2.30 8.62
CA ARG A 220 14.71 3.28 9.69
C ARG A 220 14.34 4.64 9.12
N ASN A 221 13.20 5.18 9.55
CA ASN A 221 12.88 6.58 9.34
C ASN A 221 13.45 7.39 10.51
N ALA A 222 14.47 8.22 10.22
CA ALA A 222 15.22 9.03 11.17
C ALA A 222 14.41 10.17 11.86
N GLY A 223 13.08 10.06 11.94
CA GLY A 223 12.21 11.15 12.42
C GLY A 223 10.97 10.74 13.21
N ALA A 224 10.72 9.45 13.45
CA ALA A 224 9.59 9.04 14.29
C ALA A 224 9.97 9.15 15.77
N LEU A 225 9.66 10.31 16.37
CA LEU A 225 9.79 10.57 17.80
C LEU A 225 8.76 9.73 18.58
N GLY A 226 8.96 8.42 18.72
CA GLY A 226 8.06 7.53 19.45
C GLY A 226 8.43 6.04 19.32
N GLY A 227 8.54 5.35 20.46
CA GLY A 227 9.02 3.97 20.61
C GLY A 227 8.18 2.85 20.00
N SER A 228 7.47 3.07 18.88
CA SER A 228 6.83 1.99 18.12
C SER A 228 7.78 1.28 17.14
N ASN A 229 8.98 1.85 16.90
CA ASN A 229 9.96 1.24 15.99
C ASN A 229 10.88 0.22 16.68
N ASP A 230 11.01 0.25 18.01
CA ASP A 230 11.97 -0.57 18.76
C ASP A 230 11.68 -2.08 18.63
N GLU A 231 10.41 -2.48 18.58
CA GLU A 231 10.01 -3.90 18.46
C GLU A 231 10.31 -4.47 17.07
N LYS A 232 10.02 -3.70 16.02
CA LYS A 232 10.32 -4.06 14.63
C LYS A 232 11.82 -4.17 14.41
N GLU A 233 12.57 -3.18 14.92
CA GLU A 233 14.03 -3.18 14.83
C GLU A 233 14.64 -4.37 15.57
N GLN A 234 14.15 -4.69 16.76
CA GLN A 234 14.63 -5.85 17.51
C GLN A 234 14.38 -7.16 16.75
N THR A 235 13.20 -7.32 16.16
CA THR A 235 12.85 -8.53 15.42
C THR A 235 13.61 -8.64 14.11
N LEU A 236 13.80 -7.52 13.39
CA LEU A 236 14.66 -7.46 12.20
C LEU A 236 16.10 -7.82 12.53
N ASN A 237 16.69 -7.24 13.58
CA ASN A 237 18.05 -7.57 13.99
C ASN A 237 18.20 -9.03 14.40
N GLN A 238 17.16 -9.62 15.00
CA GLN A 238 17.15 -11.05 15.31
C GLN A 238 17.12 -11.91 14.05
N LEU A 239 16.34 -11.54 13.03
CA LEU A 239 16.35 -12.22 11.73
C LEU A 239 17.74 -12.16 11.09
N LEU A 240 18.36 -10.97 11.08
CA LEU A 240 19.72 -10.79 10.57
C LEU A 240 20.74 -11.65 11.32
N ALA A 241 20.62 -11.74 12.65
CA ALA A 241 21.50 -12.57 13.47
C ALA A 241 21.34 -14.07 13.18
N GLU A 242 20.11 -14.56 12.99
CA GLU A 242 19.90 -15.97 12.60
C GLU A 242 20.44 -16.26 11.19
N MET A 243 20.31 -15.31 10.24
CA MET A 243 20.84 -15.45 8.87
C MET A 243 22.38 -15.45 8.84
N ASP A 244 23.02 -14.55 9.60
CA ASP A 244 24.48 -14.47 9.68
C ASP A 244 25.06 -15.69 10.42
N GLY A 245 24.38 -16.16 11.48
CA GLY A 245 24.77 -17.33 12.28
C GLY A 245 24.53 -18.69 11.62
N PHE A 246 23.93 -18.71 10.43
CA PHE A 246 23.59 -19.93 9.71
C PHE A 246 24.76 -20.51 8.90
N ASP A 247 25.00 -21.82 9.02
CA ASP A 247 25.91 -22.56 8.14
C ASP A 247 25.14 -23.04 6.89
N PRO A 248 25.52 -22.62 5.67
CA PRO A 248 24.92 -23.08 4.41
C PRO A 248 24.88 -24.61 4.27
N SER A 249 25.77 -25.33 4.95
CA SER A 249 25.84 -26.80 4.91
C SER A 249 24.63 -27.49 5.57
N SER A 250 23.87 -26.78 6.41
CA SER A 250 22.78 -27.36 7.18
C SER A 250 21.47 -27.58 6.39
N GLY A 251 21.42 -27.21 5.10
CA GLY A 251 20.33 -27.60 4.19
C GLY A 251 19.01 -26.85 4.38
N VAL A 252 19.01 -25.74 5.12
CA VAL A 252 17.85 -24.84 5.24
C VAL A 252 18.02 -23.67 4.28
N VAL A 253 16.97 -23.34 3.51
CA VAL A 253 16.96 -22.18 2.60
C VAL A 253 15.87 -21.21 3.04
N LEU A 254 16.22 -19.92 3.09
CA LEU A 254 15.26 -18.85 3.35
C LEU A 254 14.73 -18.29 2.03
N LEU A 255 13.41 -18.32 1.85
CA LEU A 255 12.70 -17.61 0.79
C LEU A 255 11.92 -16.46 1.43
N ALA A 256 11.89 -15.31 0.79
CA ALA A 256 11.01 -14.22 1.20
C ALA A 256 10.32 -13.58 0.00
N ALA A 257 9.15 -13.01 0.20
CA ALA A 257 8.44 -12.27 -0.83
C ALA A 257 8.21 -10.82 -0.40
N THR A 258 8.32 -9.90 -1.35
CA THR A 258 7.98 -8.49 -1.15
C THR A 258 7.35 -7.91 -2.40
N ASN A 259 6.38 -7.02 -2.20
CA ASN A 259 5.83 -6.18 -3.26
C ASN A 259 6.61 -4.86 -3.39
N ARG A 260 7.48 -4.57 -2.42
CA ARG A 260 8.12 -3.28 -2.22
C ARG A 260 9.58 -3.45 -1.83
N PRO A 261 10.46 -3.87 -2.76
CA PRO A 261 11.88 -4.05 -2.47
C PRO A 261 12.55 -2.74 -2.03
N GLU A 262 12.00 -1.60 -2.45
CA GLU A 262 12.58 -0.28 -2.29
C GLU A 262 12.56 0.25 -0.85
N ILE A 263 11.65 -0.26 -0.01
CA ILE A 263 11.53 0.15 1.40
C ILE A 263 12.29 -0.76 2.36
N LEU A 264 12.86 -1.86 1.86
CA LEU A 264 13.59 -2.80 2.68
C LEU A 264 14.93 -2.21 3.17
N ASP A 265 15.33 -2.60 4.37
CA ASP A 265 16.62 -2.25 4.94
C ASP A 265 17.72 -2.85 4.05
N PRO A 266 18.65 -2.03 3.51
CA PRO A 266 19.75 -2.52 2.69
C PRO A 266 20.60 -3.60 3.37
N ALA A 267 20.57 -3.68 4.70
CA ALA A 267 21.21 -4.73 5.46
C ALA A 267 20.68 -6.13 5.08
N LEU A 268 19.39 -6.28 4.76
CA LEU A 268 18.80 -7.55 4.34
C LEU A 268 19.36 -8.04 2.99
N LEU A 269 19.72 -7.11 2.10
CA LEU A 269 20.17 -7.38 0.73
C LEU A 269 21.68 -7.59 0.60
N ARG A 270 22.42 -7.62 1.73
CA ARG A 270 23.87 -7.83 1.71
C ARG A 270 24.21 -9.30 1.46
N ALA A 271 25.40 -9.54 0.91
CA ALA A 271 25.93 -10.88 0.67
C ALA A 271 25.89 -11.74 1.96
N GLY A 272 25.45 -12.99 1.83
CA GLY A 272 25.23 -13.89 2.96
C GLY A 272 23.87 -13.75 3.65
N ARG A 273 22.97 -12.89 3.13
CA ARG A 273 21.59 -12.76 3.58
C ARG A 273 20.62 -13.05 2.44
N PHE A 274 19.85 -12.06 1.96
CA PHE A 274 19.12 -12.17 0.70
C PHE A 274 20.03 -11.75 -0.45
N ASP A 275 20.96 -12.63 -0.79
CA ASP A 275 21.98 -12.39 -1.81
C ASP A 275 21.48 -12.66 -3.23
N ARG A 276 20.40 -13.45 -3.40
CA ARG A 276 19.72 -13.63 -4.69
C ARG A 276 18.37 -12.93 -4.69
N GLN A 277 18.12 -12.15 -5.73
CA GLN A 277 16.82 -11.52 -5.98
C GLN A 277 16.25 -12.09 -7.27
N VAL A 278 15.06 -12.66 -7.18
CA VAL A 278 14.36 -13.25 -8.32
C VAL A 278 13.15 -12.37 -8.61
N LEU A 279 13.15 -11.75 -9.79
CA LEU A 279 12.04 -10.93 -10.25
C LEU A 279 10.88 -11.84 -10.72
N VAL A 280 9.70 -11.60 -10.17
CA VAL A 280 8.44 -12.26 -10.49
C VAL A 280 7.48 -11.22 -11.01
N ASP A 281 7.66 -10.86 -12.28
CA ASP A 281 6.90 -9.81 -12.93
C ASP A 281 5.53 -10.31 -13.44
N ARG A 282 4.76 -9.40 -14.03
CA ARG A 282 3.50 -9.70 -14.69
C ARG A 282 3.75 -10.63 -15.88
N PRO A 283 2.85 -11.60 -16.12
CA PRO A 283 2.99 -12.51 -17.25
C PRO A 283 2.81 -11.79 -18.59
N ASP A 284 3.60 -12.21 -19.57
CA ASP A 284 3.43 -11.86 -20.97
C ASP A 284 2.19 -12.54 -21.57
N ARG A 285 1.88 -12.28 -22.84
CA ARG A 285 0.70 -12.88 -23.49
C ARG A 285 0.73 -14.41 -23.45
N ALA A 286 1.88 -15.05 -23.67
CA ALA A 286 2.00 -16.51 -23.64
C ALA A 286 1.78 -17.04 -22.21
N GLY A 287 2.41 -16.41 -21.22
CA GLY A 287 2.21 -16.72 -19.81
C GLY A 287 0.77 -16.56 -19.34
N ARG A 288 0.05 -15.53 -19.80
CA ARG A 288 -1.39 -15.35 -19.51
C ARG A 288 -2.23 -16.51 -20.06
N VAL A 289 -1.93 -16.98 -21.28
CA VAL A 289 -2.61 -18.16 -21.86
C VAL A 289 -2.38 -19.39 -20.98
N ASP A 290 -1.14 -19.63 -20.55
CA ASP A 290 -0.83 -20.80 -19.74
C ASP A 290 -1.43 -20.73 -18.32
N ILE A 291 -1.45 -19.56 -17.71
CA ILE A 291 -2.16 -19.33 -16.43
C ILE A 291 -3.66 -19.59 -16.61
N LEU A 292 -4.27 -19.05 -17.65
CA LEU A 292 -5.69 -19.28 -17.95
C LEU A 292 -5.99 -20.77 -18.14
N ARG A 293 -5.13 -21.51 -18.88
CA ARG A 293 -5.27 -22.97 -19.08
C ARG A 293 -5.32 -23.74 -17.76
N ILE A 294 -4.61 -23.31 -16.72
CA ILE A 294 -4.67 -23.93 -15.39
C ILE A 294 -6.00 -23.61 -14.71
N HIS A 295 -6.42 -22.34 -14.72
CA HIS A 295 -7.61 -21.91 -13.99
C HIS A 295 -8.92 -22.39 -14.64
N VAL A 296 -8.99 -22.47 -15.96
CA VAL A 296 -10.20 -22.92 -16.67
C VAL A 296 -10.50 -24.40 -16.50
N GLN A 297 -9.52 -25.24 -16.13
CA GLN A 297 -9.76 -26.68 -15.84
C GLN A 297 -10.80 -26.91 -14.74
N LYS A 298 -11.02 -25.92 -13.87
CA LYS A 298 -12.00 -25.98 -12.78
C LYS A 298 -13.40 -25.55 -13.20
N VAL A 299 -13.59 -25.08 -14.43
CA VAL A 299 -14.82 -24.45 -14.91
C VAL A 299 -15.30 -25.13 -16.21
N LYS A 300 -16.61 -25.25 -16.38
CA LYS A 300 -17.20 -25.76 -17.63
C LYS A 300 -17.22 -24.65 -18.68
N LEU A 301 -16.32 -24.71 -19.66
CA LEU A 301 -16.28 -23.80 -20.80
C LEU A 301 -17.15 -24.29 -21.95
N ALA A 302 -17.75 -23.35 -22.69
CA ALA A 302 -18.38 -23.64 -23.97
C ALA A 302 -17.30 -23.95 -25.04
N ALA A 303 -17.65 -24.78 -26.03
CA ALA A 303 -16.69 -25.28 -27.03
C ALA A 303 -16.09 -24.19 -27.94
N ASN A 304 -16.71 -23.02 -28.01
CA ASN A 304 -16.30 -21.89 -28.84
C ASN A 304 -15.40 -20.88 -28.12
N VAL A 305 -14.98 -21.14 -26.88
CA VAL A 305 -14.14 -20.21 -26.12
C VAL A 305 -12.67 -20.46 -26.43
N ALA A 306 -12.04 -19.52 -27.15
CA ALA A 306 -10.60 -19.52 -27.38
C ALA A 306 -9.87 -18.79 -26.24
N ILE A 307 -8.98 -19.49 -25.53
CA ILE A 307 -8.22 -18.94 -24.39
C ILE A 307 -7.29 -17.81 -24.85
N GLU A 308 -6.77 -17.92 -26.07
CA GLU A 308 -5.90 -16.94 -26.72
C GLU A 308 -6.62 -15.59 -26.93
N GLU A 309 -7.94 -15.60 -27.11
CA GLU A 309 -8.75 -14.37 -27.20
C GLU A 309 -8.90 -13.71 -25.83
N ILE A 310 -9.09 -14.51 -24.77
CA ILE A 310 -9.16 -14.04 -23.38
C ILE A 310 -7.84 -13.41 -22.94
N ALA A 311 -6.70 -14.08 -23.19
CA ALA A 311 -5.39 -13.54 -22.84
C ALA A 311 -5.06 -12.21 -23.54
N ALA A 312 -5.64 -11.99 -24.73
CA ALA A 312 -5.46 -10.77 -25.51
C ALA A 312 -6.40 -9.63 -25.07
N MET A 313 -7.44 -9.89 -24.29
CA MET A 313 -8.30 -8.84 -23.70
C MET A 313 -7.88 -8.46 -22.26
N THR A 314 -6.86 -9.12 -21.71
CA THR A 314 -6.37 -8.91 -20.34
C THR A 314 -4.90 -8.46 -20.28
N PRO A 315 -4.46 -7.44 -21.06
CA PRO A 315 -3.09 -6.95 -20.96
C PRO A 315 -2.81 -6.37 -19.57
N GLY A 316 -1.63 -6.68 -19.03
CA GLY A 316 -1.21 -6.22 -17.71
C GLY A 316 -1.86 -6.91 -16.51
N PHE A 317 -2.75 -7.89 -16.72
CA PHE A 317 -3.36 -8.67 -15.64
C PHE A 317 -2.30 -9.58 -14.98
N THR A 318 -2.35 -9.67 -13.65
CA THR A 318 -1.54 -10.61 -12.87
C THR A 318 -2.17 -12.01 -12.85
N GLY A 319 -1.44 -13.01 -12.37
CA GLY A 319 -1.99 -14.37 -12.22
C GLY A 319 -3.23 -14.42 -11.30
N ALA A 320 -3.24 -13.62 -10.23
CA ALA A 320 -4.40 -13.48 -9.36
C ALA A 320 -5.59 -12.80 -10.07
N ASP A 321 -5.34 -11.79 -10.90
CA ASP A 321 -6.40 -11.13 -11.67
C ASP A 321 -7.02 -12.08 -12.69
N LEU A 322 -6.22 -12.93 -13.35
CA LEU A 322 -6.71 -13.96 -14.27
C LEU A 322 -7.50 -15.05 -13.54
N ALA A 323 -7.06 -15.46 -12.35
CA ALA A 323 -7.82 -16.40 -11.52
C ALA A 323 -9.19 -15.80 -11.11
N ASN A 324 -9.19 -14.52 -10.75
CA ASN A 324 -10.41 -13.79 -10.42
C ASN A 324 -11.32 -13.62 -11.64
N LEU A 325 -10.76 -13.35 -12.82
CA LEU A 325 -11.50 -13.24 -14.08
C LEU A 325 -12.27 -14.52 -14.41
N VAL A 326 -11.61 -15.67 -14.33
CA VAL A 326 -12.26 -16.98 -14.57
C VAL A 326 -13.39 -17.21 -13.55
N ASN A 327 -13.19 -16.83 -12.29
CA ASN A 327 -14.21 -16.94 -11.25
C ASN A 327 -15.40 -16.00 -11.49
N GLU A 328 -15.17 -14.74 -11.84
CA GLU A 328 -16.23 -13.78 -12.16
C GLU A 328 -17.03 -14.21 -13.39
N ALA A 329 -16.37 -14.69 -14.45
CA ALA A 329 -17.05 -15.23 -15.63
C ALA A 329 -17.94 -16.44 -15.28
N ALA A 330 -17.46 -17.33 -14.40
CA ALA A 330 -18.26 -18.45 -13.90
C ALA A 330 -19.47 -18.00 -13.05
N LEU A 331 -19.30 -16.97 -12.22
CA LEU A 331 -20.39 -16.39 -11.43
C LEU A 331 -21.45 -15.71 -12.32
N LEU A 332 -21.04 -15.02 -13.39
CA LEU A 332 -21.96 -14.43 -14.37
C LEU A 332 -22.75 -15.49 -15.11
N ALA A 333 -22.09 -16.55 -15.60
CA ALA A 333 -22.76 -17.69 -16.22
C ALA A 333 -23.75 -18.38 -15.26
N THR A 334 -23.38 -18.50 -13.98
CA THR A 334 -24.26 -19.06 -12.94
C THR A 334 -25.49 -18.18 -12.70
N ARG A 335 -25.34 -16.85 -12.69
CA ARG A 335 -26.45 -15.91 -12.48
C ARG A 335 -27.51 -15.93 -13.58
N ARG A 336 -27.12 -16.30 -14.80
CA ARG A 336 -28.02 -16.47 -15.95
C ARG A 336 -28.50 -17.92 -16.13
N ASP A 337 -28.29 -18.78 -15.11
CA ASP A 337 -28.65 -20.20 -15.11
C ASP A 337 -28.11 -20.97 -16.33
N ALA A 338 -26.87 -20.69 -16.75
CA ALA A 338 -26.25 -21.35 -17.90
C ALA A 338 -25.45 -22.60 -17.54
N ASP A 339 -25.44 -23.58 -18.46
CA ASP A 339 -24.70 -24.84 -18.29
C ASP A 339 -23.18 -24.71 -18.48
N ALA A 340 -22.74 -23.67 -19.21
CA ALA A 340 -21.34 -23.43 -19.54
C ALA A 340 -21.02 -21.93 -19.66
N VAL A 341 -19.77 -21.59 -19.32
CA VAL A 341 -19.21 -20.24 -19.44
C VAL A 341 -18.82 -19.97 -20.89
N THR A 342 -19.25 -18.82 -21.40
CA THR A 342 -19.06 -18.37 -22.77
C THR A 342 -18.08 -17.19 -22.84
N LEU A 343 -17.60 -16.86 -24.04
CA LEU A 343 -16.72 -15.71 -24.26
C LEU A 343 -17.37 -14.39 -23.80
N GLU A 344 -18.68 -14.28 -23.91
CA GLU A 344 -19.43 -13.10 -23.47
C GLU A 344 -19.37 -12.91 -21.94
N ASP A 345 -19.39 -14.00 -21.17
CA ASP A 345 -19.21 -13.93 -19.72
C ASP A 345 -17.80 -13.43 -19.35
N PHE A 346 -16.78 -13.80 -20.14
CA PHE A 346 -15.42 -13.29 -19.97
C PHE A 346 -15.32 -11.81 -20.31
N ASN A 347 -15.94 -11.35 -21.41
CA ASN A 347 -15.98 -9.93 -21.76
C ASN A 347 -16.59 -9.10 -20.62
N GLN A 348 -17.75 -9.52 -20.10
CA GLN A 348 -18.42 -8.85 -18.99
C GLN A 348 -17.60 -8.91 -17.69
N ALA A 349 -16.90 -10.02 -17.44
CA ALA A 349 -16.03 -10.14 -16.28
C ALA A 349 -14.81 -9.21 -16.37
N VAL A 350 -14.18 -9.06 -17.54
CA VAL A 350 -13.10 -8.09 -17.77
C VAL A 350 -13.60 -6.67 -17.49
N GLU A 351 -14.76 -6.31 -18.04
CA GLU A 351 -15.36 -4.99 -17.83
C GLU A 351 -15.63 -4.72 -16.35
N ARG A 352 -16.19 -5.70 -15.64
CA ARG A 352 -16.46 -5.60 -14.20
C ARG A 352 -15.20 -5.45 -13.36
N ILE A 353 -14.10 -6.09 -13.75
CA ILE A 353 -12.80 -5.98 -13.07
C ILE A 353 -12.17 -4.60 -13.31
N ILE A 354 -12.24 -4.08 -14.54
CA ILE A 354 -11.61 -2.80 -14.92
C ILE A 354 -12.46 -1.60 -14.47
N ALA A 355 -13.76 -1.61 -14.76
CA ALA A 355 -14.67 -0.49 -14.53
C ALA A 355 -15.39 -0.57 -13.16
N GLY A 356 -15.47 -1.75 -12.57
CA GLY A 356 -16.17 -1.99 -11.31
C GLY A 356 -17.66 -2.37 -11.50
N LEU A 357 -18.43 -2.34 -10.40
CA LEU A 357 -19.85 -2.75 -10.43
C LEU A 357 -20.72 -1.74 -11.20
N GLU A 358 -21.52 -2.26 -12.13
CA GLU A 358 -22.61 -1.52 -12.77
C GLU A 358 -23.63 -1.03 -11.74
N LYS A 359 -23.97 0.26 -11.80
CA LYS A 359 -25.00 0.87 -10.94
C LYS A 359 -26.25 1.23 -11.73
N HIS A 360 -27.11 0.24 -11.97
CA HIS A 360 -28.41 0.48 -12.61
C HIS A 360 -29.31 1.48 -11.84
N ASN A 361 -29.14 1.61 -10.51
CA ASN A 361 -29.94 2.53 -9.68
C ASN A 361 -29.47 3.99 -9.73
N ARG A 362 -28.31 4.31 -10.33
CA ARG A 362 -27.84 5.69 -10.46
C ARG A 362 -28.38 6.29 -11.75
N LEU A 363 -29.65 6.69 -11.73
CA LEU A 363 -30.28 7.40 -12.84
C LEU A 363 -29.69 8.80 -12.96
N LEU A 364 -28.87 9.02 -13.98
CA LEU A 364 -28.34 10.35 -14.34
C LEU A 364 -29.46 11.21 -14.93
N ALA A 365 -29.45 12.52 -14.63
CA ALA A 365 -30.39 13.43 -15.24
C ALA A 365 -30.19 13.46 -16.77
N PRO A 366 -31.24 13.71 -17.60
CA PRO A 366 -31.11 13.69 -19.06
C PRO A 366 -29.99 14.61 -19.59
N LYS A 367 -29.80 15.77 -18.95
CA LYS A 367 -28.71 16.71 -19.27
C LYS A 367 -27.34 16.11 -18.97
N GLU A 368 -27.17 15.43 -17.84
CA GLU A 368 -25.91 14.77 -17.46
C GLU A 368 -25.60 13.61 -18.38
N ARG A 369 -26.60 12.79 -18.72
CA ARG A 369 -26.46 11.71 -19.73
C ARG A 369 -25.98 12.24 -21.07
N ALA A 370 -26.54 13.36 -21.52
CA ALA A 370 -26.13 13.99 -22.77
C ALA A 370 -24.67 14.46 -22.72
N VAL A 371 -24.24 15.05 -21.60
CA VAL A 371 -22.84 15.45 -21.39
C VAL A 371 -21.92 14.23 -21.47
N VAL A 372 -22.23 13.17 -20.73
CA VAL A 372 -21.43 11.93 -20.71
C VAL A 372 -21.37 11.28 -22.10
N ALA A 373 -22.49 11.20 -22.84
CA ALA A 373 -22.49 10.59 -24.17
C ALA A 373 -21.59 11.34 -25.17
N HIS A 374 -21.59 12.68 -25.15
CA HIS A 374 -20.70 13.46 -26.00
C HIS A 374 -19.25 13.41 -25.51
N HIS A 375 -19.03 13.29 -24.20
CA HIS A 375 -17.71 13.13 -23.60
C HIS A 375 -17.06 11.81 -24.06
N GLU A 376 -17.75 10.69 -23.88
CA GLU A 376 -17.26 9.37 -24.30
C GLU A 376 -17.07 9.29 -25.81
N MET A 377 -18.01 9.85 -26.59
CA MET A 377 -17.81 9.91 -28.04
C MET A 377 -16.64 10.83 -28.46
N GLY A 378 -16.35 11.84 -27.66
CA GLY A 378 -15.17 12.69 -27.83
C GLY A 378 -13.89 11.88 -27.81
N HIS A 379 -13.71 11.04 -26.79
CA HIS A 379 -12.56 10.12 -26.71
C HIS A 379 -12.50 9.18 -27.90
N ALA A 380 -13.62 8.54 -28.24
CA ALA A 380 -13.64 7.52 -29.27
C ALA A 380 -13.39 8.05 -30.68
N ILE A 381 -13.99 9.19 -31.06
CA ILE A 381 -13.75 9.78 -32.38
C ILE A 381 -12.31 10.26 -32.50
N VAL A 382 -11.75 10.88 -31.45
CA VAL A 382 -10.34 11.30 -31.46
C VAL A 382 -9.41 10.08 -31.58
N ALA A 383 -9.69 9.01 -30.84
CA ALA A 383 -8.90 7.77 -30.94
C ALA A 383 -9.00 7.12 -32.34
N MET A 384 -10.18 7.11 -32.96
CA MET A 384 -10.38 6.58 -34.32
C MET A 384 -9.75 7.44 -35.42
N ALA A 385 -9.59 8.74 -35.17
CA ALA A 385 -9.01 9.67 -36.14
C ALA A 385 -7.47 9.63 -36.18
N LEU A 386 -6.84 9.10 -35.13
CA LEU A 386 -5.39 9.07 -34.95
C LEU A 386 -4.81 7.71 -35.40
N PRO A 387 -3.65 7.69 -36.09
CA PRO A 387 -3.08 6.48 -36.65
C PRO A 387 -2.43 5.55 -35.61
N ASP A 388 -1.76 6.08 -34.59
CA ASP A 388 -0.91 5.32 -33.68
C ASP A 388 -1.57 5.06 -32.31
N VAL A 389 -2.90 5.06 -32.26
CA VAL A 389 -3.70 4.83 -31.04
C VAL A 389 -4.40 3.47 -31.07
N ASP A 390 -4.52 2.87 -29.88
CA ASP A 390 -5.25 1.62 -29.66
C ASP A 390 -6.71 1.69 -30.14
N LYS A 391 -7.19 0.59 -30.73
CA LYS A 391 -8.54 0.53 -31.30
C LYS A 391 -9.61 0.57 -30.22
N VAL A 392 -10.62 1.39 -30.42
CA VAL A 392 -11.82 1.46 -29.57
C VAL A 392 -12.66 0.21 -29.76
N GLN A 393 -12.93 -0.52 -28.68
CA GLN A 393 -13.74 -1.75 -28.71
C GLN A 393 -15.18 -1.55 -28.24
N LYS A 394 -15.36 -0.73 -27.21
CA LYS A 394 -16.65 -0.52 -26.56
C LYS A 394 -16.71 0.86 -25.92
N ILE A 395 -17.88 1.46 -26.00
CA ILE A 395 -18.21 2.74 -25.37
C ILE A 395 -19.50 2.53 -24.59
N SER A 396 -19.56 2.97 -23.34
CA SER A 396 -20.78 2.89 -22.52
C SER A 396 -20.97 4.15 -21.71
N ILE A 397 -22.23 4.59 -21.57
CA ILE A 397 -22.64 5.69 -20.69
C ILE A 397 -23.31 5.18 -19.40
N ILE A 398 -23.19 3.89 -19.12
CA ILE A 398 -23.72 3.26 -17.92
C ILE A 398 -22.70 3.51 -16.80
N PRO A 399 -23.11 4.09 -15.65
CA PRO A 399 -22.19 4.41 -14.58
C PRO A 399 -21.65 3.14 -13.91
N HIS A 400 -20.33 3.07 -13.76
CA HIS A 400 -19.63 1.98 -13.09
C HIS A 400 -18.88 2.50 -11.85
N GLY A 401 -18.93 1.75 -10.75
CA GLY A 401 -18.21 2.10 -9.53
C GLY A 401 -18.62 3.44 -8.89
N VAL A 402 -17.66 4.13 -8.26
CA VAL A 402 -17.92 5.38 -7.51
C VAL A 402 -17.66 6.63 -8.37
N ALA A 403 -16.74 6.55 -9.34
CA ALA A 403 -16.22 7.71 -10.07
C ALA A 403 -16.46 7.70 -11.60
N ALA A 404 -16.72 6.56 -12.24
CA ALA A 404 -16.92 6.51 -13.69
C ALA A 404 -18.40 6.68 -14.07
N LEU A 405 -18.72 7.79 -14.75
CA LEU A 405 -20.07 8.06 -15.27
C LEU A 405 -20.30 7.48 -16.68
N GLY A 406 -19.21 7.18 -17.39
CA GLY A 406 -19.12 6.48 -18.67
C GLY A 406 -17.69 5.94 -18.82
N TYR A 407 -17.44 5.15 -19.85
CA TYR A 407 -16.08 4.73 -20.20
C TYR A 407 -15.94 4.34 -21.68
N THR A 408 -14.70 4.44 -22.15
CA THR A 408 -14.26 3.99 -23.48
C THR A 408 -13.13 2.97 -23.32
N ILE A 409 -13.34 1.72 -23.76
CA ILE A 409 -12.31 0.67 -23.71
C ILE A 409 -11.52 0.68 -25.01
N GLN A 410 -10.21 0.85 -24.87
CA GLN A 410 -9.22 0.67 -25.93
C GLN A 410 -8.49 -0.65 -25.72
N ARG A 411 -8.27 -1.42 -26.79
CA ARG A 411 -7.50 -2.67 -26.72
C ARG A 411 -6.10 -2.47 -27.30
N PRO A 412 -5.06 -2.59 -26.46
CA PRO A 412 -3.69 -2.68 -26.93
C PRO A 412 -3.54 -3.81 -27.94
N VAL A 413 -2.95 -3.50 -29.11
CA VAL A 413 -2.68 -4.51 -30.14
C VAL A 413 -1.47 -5.38 -29.74
N GLU A 414 -0.51 -4.79 -29.03
CA GLU A 414 0.73 -5.45 -28.57
C GLU A 414 1.16 -4.93 -27.19
N ASP A 415 1.84 -5.78 -26.41
CA ASP A 415 2.49 -5.38 -25.15
C ASP A 415 3.74 -4.53 -25.52
N ARG A 416 3.58 -3.20 -25.65
CA ARG A 416 4.64 -2.26 -26.05
C ARG A 416 5.47 -1.77 -24.86
N PHE A 417 6.79 -1.83 -24.97
CA PHE A 417 7.72 -1.35 -23.94
C PHE A 417 8.32 0.03 -24.21
N LEU A 418 8.26 0.51 -25.46
CA LEU A 418 8.82 1.80 -25.88
C LEU A 418 7.71 2.63 -26.54
N MET A 419 7.63 3.91 -26.19
CA MET A 419 6.67 4.86 -26.77
C MET A 419 7.41 6.09 -27.30
N GLY A 420 7.07 6.49 -28.52
CA GLY A 420 7.61 7.70 -29.15
C GLY A 420 6.94 8.98 -28.64
N ARG A 421 7.57 10.14 -28.90
CA ARG A 421 6.98 11.46 -28.59
C ARG A 421 5.61 11.66 -29.27
N GLY A 422 5.48 11.23 -30.53
CA GLY A 422 4.23 11.30 -31.30
C GLY A 422 3.11 10.52 -30.61
N GLU A 423 3.35 9.25 -30.29
CA GLU A 423 2.41 8.37 -29.60
C GLU A 423 1.96 8.94 -28.23
N LEU A 424 2.87 9.51 -27.44
CA LEU A 424 2.52 10.16 -26.18
C LEU A 424 1.64 11.42 -26.40
N ASN A 425 1.92 12.21 -27.44
CA ASN A 425 1.07 13.34 -27.81
C ASN A 425 -0.33 12.88 -28.26
N GLU A 426 -0.40 11.80 -29.03
CA GLU A 426 -1.67 11.23 -29.48
C GLU A 426 -2.49 10.71 -28.29
N ARG A 427 -1.84 10.01 -27.35
CA ARG A 427 -2.48 9.56 -26.11
C ARG A 427 -3.03 10.72 -25.26
N MET A 428 -2.28 11.82 -25.13
CA MET A 428 -2.78 13.03 -24.48
C MET A 428 -3.96 13.65 -25.25
N THR A 429 -3.89 13.65 -26.58
CA THR A 429 -4.97 14.18 -27.45
C THR A 429 -6.26 13.40 -27.23
N VAL A 430 -6.18 12.07 -27.13
CA VAL A 430 -7.33 11.19 -26.82
C VAL A 430 -7.90 11.48 -25.44
N LEU A 431 -7.05 11.58 -24.40
CA LEU A 431 -7.49 11.92 -23.04
C LEU A 431 -8.22 13.27 -22.99
N LEU A 432 -7.77 14.24 -23.77
CA LEU A 432 -8.43 15.55 -23.83
C LEU A 432 -9.65 15.59 -24.77
N GLY A 433 -9.95 14.49 -25.46
CA GLY A 433 -11.08 14.35 -26.38
C GLY A 433 -12.44 14.58 -25.72
N GLY A 434 -12.68 14.00 -24.54
CA GLY A 434 -13.94 14.19 -23.81
C GLY A 434 -14.16 15.66 -23.40
N ARG A 435 -13.14 16.31 -22.83
CA ARG A 435 -13.18 17.75 -22.51
C ARG A 435 -13.40 18.62 -23.76
N ALA A 436 -12.74 18.29 -24.87
CA ALA A 436 -12.88 19.02 -26.12
C ALA A 436 -14.30 18.90 -26.69
N ALA A 437 -14.90 17.71 -26.66
CA ALA A 437 -16.28 17.49 -27.08
C ALA A 437 -17.27 18.30 -26.24
N GLU A 438 -17.09 18.32 -24.91
CA GLU A 438 -17.92 19.12 -24.02
C GLU A 438 -17.87 20.61 -24.38
N SER A 439 -16.67 21.16 -24.58
CA SER A 439 -16.46 22.58 -24.89
C SER A 439 -17.05 23.01 -26.24
N LEU A 440 -17.26 22.07 -27.17
CA LEU A 440 -17.80 22.34 -28.50
C LEU A 440 -19.33 22.28 -28.54
N ILE A 441 -19.93 21.44 -27.69
CA ILE A 441 -21.36 21.13 -27.73
C ILE A 441 -22.12 21.89 -26.64
N PHE A 442 -21.54 22.04 -25.45
CA PHE A 442 -22.20 22.61 -24.29
C PHE A 442 -21.64 24.01 -23.95
N PRO A 443 -22.45 24.87 -23.32
CA PRO A 443 -22.02 26.21 -22.93
C PRO A 443 -21.05 26.23 -21.75
N ASP A 444 -20.98 25.15 -20.97
CA ASP A 444 -20.14 25.04 -19.78
C ASP A 444 -19.52 23.63 -19.71
N VAL A 445 -18.36 23.56 -19.07
CA VAL A 445 -17.54 22.34 -18.97
C VAL A 445 -17.79 21.63 -17.64
N SER A 446 -17.84 20.30 -17.65
CA SER A 446 -18.19 19.50 -16.47
C SER A 446 -16.97 19.22 -15.56
N THR A 447 -17.19 18.62 -14.38
CA THR A 447 -16.10 18.06 -13.57
C THR A 447 -15.70 16.64 -13.98
N GLY A 448 -16.37 16.05 -15.00
CA GLY A 448 -16.16 14.67 -15.43
C GLY A 448 -14.76 14.39 -15.98
N ALA A 449 -14.15 15.36 -16.66
CA ALA A 449 -12.81 15.22 -17.26
C ALA A 449 -11.64 15.33 -16.25
N ALA A 450 -11.90 15.27 -14.94
CA ALA A 450 -10.86 15.48 -13.93
C ALA A 450 -9.77 14.39 -13.98
N ASP A 451 -10.16 13.12 -14.14
CA ASP A 451 -9.22 12.00 -14.27
C ASP A 451 -8.40 12.10 -15.56
N ASP A 452 -9.03 12.47 -16.68
CA ASP A 452 -8.34 12.64 -17.96
C ASP A 452 -7.30 13.76 -17.93
N LEU A 453 -7.65 14.89 -17.30
CA LEU A 453 -6.73 16.01 -17.09
C LEU A 453 -5.54 15.61 -16.23
N MET A 454 -5.79 14.85 -15.15
CA MET A 454 -4.72 14.34 -14.29
C MET A 454 -3.77 13.43 -15.08
N ARG A 455 -4.30 12.43 -15.81
CA ARG A 455 -3.50 11.51 -16.62
C ARG A 455 -2.74 12.20 -17.75
N ALA A 456 -3.38 13.13 -18.46
CA ALA A 456 -2.72 13.90 -19.50
C ALA A 456 -1.58 14.77 -18.92
N THR A 457 -1.78 15.34 -17.74
CA THR A 457 -0.75 16.11 -17.03
C THR A 457 0.41 15.23 -16.59
N GLU A 458 0.15 14.02 -16.09
CA GLU A 458 1.21 13.07 -15.74
C GLU A 458 2.06 12.67 -16.94
N ILE A 459 1.44 12.41 -18.10
CA ILE A 459 2.15 12.13 -19.35
C ILE A 459 3.00 13.32 -19.78
N ALA A 460 2.41 14.52 -19.87
CA ALA A 460 3.11 15.74 -20.25
C ALA A 460 4.30 16.02 -19.32
N ARG A 461 4.10 15.83 -18.02
CA ARG A 461 5.15 15.97 -17.02
C ARG A 461 6.25 14.95 -17.21
N GLY A 462 5.92 13.67 -17.41
CA GLY A 462 6.90 12.61 -17.71
C GLY A 462 7.75 12.91 -18.94
N MET A 463 7.12 13.39 -20.02
CA MET A 463 7.82 13.82 -21.24
C MET A 463 8.86 14.91 -20.96
N VAL A 464 8.51 15.89 -20.13
CA VAL A 464 9.38 17.04 -19.82
C VAL A 464 10.46 16.69 -18.81
N VAL A 465 10.10 16.09 -17.66
CA VAL A 465 11.01 15.97 -16.52
C VAL A 465 11.76 14.65 -16.47
N ARG A 466 11.26 13.59 -17.12
CA ARG A 466 11.87 12.24 -17.09
C ARG A 466 12.53 11.89 -18.41
N PHE A 467 11.78 12.03 -19.51
CA PHE A 467 12.18 11.54 -20.82
C PHE A 467 12.99 12.55 -21.64
N GLY A 468 13.16 13.79 -21.15
CA GLY A 468 13.94 14.82 -21.85
C GLY A 468 13.40 15.18 -23.23
N MET A 469 12.08 15.12 -23.41
CA MET A 469 11.41 15.35 -24.70
C MET A 469 11.10 16.83 -24.97
N ASP A 470 11.44 17.76 -24.08
CA ASP A 470 11.27 19.18 -24.35
C ASP A 470 12.54 19.80 -24.97
N PRO A 471 12.47 20.45 -26.15
CA PRO A 471 13.65 20.98 -26.82
C PRO A 471 14.31 22.16 -26.10
N LYS A 472 13.57 22.91 -25.25
CA LYS A 472 14.12 24.07 -24.53
C LYS A 472 14.83 23.66 -23.26
N LEU A 473 14.35 22.60 -22.61
CA LEU A 473 14.96 22.03 -21.40
C LEU A 473 16.04 20.99 -21.72
N GLY A 474 16.02 20.40 -22.92
CA GLY A 474 17.03 19.47 -23.40
C GLY A 474 16.85 18.05 -22.88
N GLN A 475 17.84 17.21 -23.17
CA GLN A 475 17.83 15.77 -22.85
C GLN A 475 18.33 15.51 -21.42
N VAL A 476 17.66 16.12 -20.44
CA VAL A 476 18.02 16.04 -19.02
C VAL A 476 16.86 15.47 -18.21
N THR A 477 17.17 14.57 -17.27
CA THR A 477 16.22 14.06 -16.29
C THR A 477 16.24 14.97 -15.05
N TYR A 478 15.25 15.86 -14.94
CA TYR A 478 15.10 16.79 -13.81
C TYR A 478 14.52 16.13 -12.57
N GLU A 479 13.61 15.19 -12.81
CA GLU A 479 13.08 14.33 -11.78
C GLU A 479 13.27 12.90 -12.26
N PRO A 480 14.29 12.18 -11.75
CA PRO A 480 14.33 10.76 -11.99
C PRO A 480 13.01 10.20 -11.48
N GLU A 481 12.42 9.31 -12.29
CA GLU A 481 11.37 8.43 -11.79
C GLU A 481 11.88 7.93 -10.44
N ALA A 482 11.08 8.11 -9.38
CA ALA A 482 11.47 7.62 -8.07
C ALA A 482 11.90 6.18 -8.33
N PRO A 483 13.19 5.86 -8.15
CA PRO A 483 13.59 4.52 -8.48
C PRO A 483 12.67 3.63 -7.65
N HIS A 484 12.27 2.48 -8.15
CA HIS A 484 11.84 1.39 -7.25
C HIS A 484 13.04 0.88 -6.39
N VAL A 485 13.92 1.82 -6.02
CA VAL A 485 15.14 1.85 -5.21
C VAL A 485 15.07 3.20 -4.46
N MET A 486 14.35 3.20 -3.35
CA MET A 486 13.93 4.39 -2.63
C MET A 486 14.90 4.68 -1.50
N THR A 487 16.08 5.21 -1.83
CA THR A 487 16.81 6.00 -0.84
C THR A 487 15.91 7.16 -0.41
N SER A 488 15.64 7.23 0.89
CA SER A 488 14.79 8.17 1.63
C SER A 488 13.28 8.07 1.37
N ALA A 489 12.53 7.77 2.44
CA ALA A 489 11.12 8.13 2.60
C ALA A 489 10.81 8.35 4.08
N GLY A 490 11.28 9.48 4.59
CA GLY A 490 10.94 10.04 5.90
C GLY A 490 10.02 11.24 5.74
N GLY A 491 8.84 11.04 5.15
CA GLY A 491 7.82 12.06 4.96
C GLY A 491 7.06 11.85 3.65
N GLN A 492 6.01 12.62 3.42
CA GLN A 492 5.86 13.19 2.08
C GLN A 492 7.18 13.92 1.82
N ASP A 493 8.15 13.22 1.24
CA ASP A 493 9.47 13.78 1.02
C ASP A 493 9.27 14.93 0.03
N TRP A 494 9.26 16.14 0.58
CA TRP A 494 9.68 17.32 -0.14
C TRP A 494 11.08 17.02 -0.63
N ARG A 495 11.19 16.35 -1.78
CA ARG A 495 12.43 16.28 -2.53
C ARG A 495 12.71 17.73 -2.90
N PRO A 496 13.73 18.37 -2.32
CA PRO A 496 14.05 19.73 -2.73
C PRO A 496 14.31 19.63 -4.23
N ARG A 497 13.56 20.42 -5.01
CA ARG A 497 13.74 20.51 -6.46
C ARG A 497 15.24 20.69 -6.70
N GLN A 498 15.85 19.77 -7.44
CA GLN A 498 17.29 19.84 -7.75
C GLN A 498 17.60 20.81 -8.89
N TYR A 499 16.65 21.68 -9.20
CA TYR A 499 16.68 22.63 -10.29
C TYR A 499 16.16 23.98 -9.79
N SER A 500 16.62 25.06 -10.42
CA SER A 500 16.26 26.43 -10.05
C SER A 500 14.77 26.69 -10.24
N GLU A 501 14.24 27.70 -9.55
CA GLU A 501 12.86 28.19 -9.79
C GLU A 501 12.64 28.64 -11.24
N SER A 502 13.68 29.16 -11.91
CA SER A 502 13.59 29.49 -13.33
C SER A 502 13.36 28.26 -14.21
N THR A 503 13.96 27.12 -13.85
CA THR A 503 13.77 25.83 -14.50
C THR A 503 12.40 25.25 -14.16
N ALA A 504 11.96 25.35 -12.90
CA ALA A 504 10.61 24.95 -12.49
C ALA A 504 9.53 25.67 -13.30
N ALA A 505 9.65 26.99 -13.43
CA ALA A 505 8.73 27.78 -14.25
C ALA A 505 8.80 27.43 -15.75
N ALA A 506 9.97 26.99 -16.25
CA ALA A 506 10.11 26.52 -17.62
C ALA A 506 9.44 25.15 -17.82
N ILE A 507 9.56 24.24 -16.86
CA ILE A 507 8.86 22.95 -16.82
C ILE A 507 7.35 23.18 -16.83
N ASP A 508 6.83 24.05 -15.96
CA ASP A 508 5.39 24.34 -15.88
C ASP A 508 4.86 24.89 -17.22
N ARG A 509 5.61 25.80 -17.87
CA ARG A 509 5.27 26.31 -19.20
C ARG A 509 5.30 25.24 -20.27
N ALA A 510 6.27 24.31 -20.22
CA ALA A 510 6.37 23.22 -21.18
C ALA A 510 5.19 22.24 -21.04
N ILE A 511 4.86 21.86 -19.81
CA ILE A 511 3.70 21.00 -19.50
C ILE A 511 2.41 21.68 -19.98
N HIS A 512 2.22 22.95 -19.65
CA HIS A 512 1.05 23.71 -20.10
C HIS A 512 0.95 23.74 -21.63
N GLY A 513 2.06 24.02 -22.33
CA GLY A 513 2.10 24.04 -23.79
C GLY A 513 1.79 22.69 -24.43
N LEU A 514 2.25 21.58 -23.86
CA LEU A 514 1.92 20.23 -24.34
C LEU A 514 0.43 19.92 -24.18
N ILE A 515 -0.15 20.22 -23.01
CA ILE A 515 -1.58 19.99 -22.74
C ILE A 515 -2.44 20.88 -23.64
N GLU A 516 -2.08 22.15 -23.80
CA GLU A 516 -2.79 23.09 -24.67
C GLU A 516 -2.75 22.62 -26.13
N ALA A 517 -1.57 22.22 -26.63
CA ALA A 517 -1.43 21.71 -27.99
C ALA A 517 -2.28 20.44 -28.22
N ALA A 518 -2.27 19.50 -27.27
CA ALA A 518 -3.09 18.30 -27.32
C ALA A 518 -4.60 18.62 -27.29
N PHE A 519 -5.02 19.60 -26.46
CA PHE A 519 -6.41 20.06 -26.42
C PHE A 519 -6.85 20.73 -27.73
N VAL A 520 -6.01 21.60 -28.30
CA VAL A 520 -6.28 22.26 -29.59
C VAL A 520 -6.39 21.23 -30.71
N ARG A 521 -5.49 20.22 -30.73
CA ARG A 521 -5.54 19.11 -31.70
C ARG A 521 -6.82 18.30 -31.55
N ALA A 522 -7.19 17.90 -30.33
CA ALA A 522 -8.43 17.17 -30.06
C ALA A 522 -9.67 17.95 -30.52
N ARG A 523 -9.71 19.25 -30.24
CA ARG A 523 -10.79 20.13 -30.67
C ARG A 523 -10.84 20.25 -32.21
N ALA A 524 -9.70 20.38 -32.89
CA ALA A 524 -9.66 20.45 -34.35
C ALA A 524 -10.20 19.18 -35.02
N ILE A 525 -9.80 18.01 -34.51
CA ILE A 525 -10.30 16.70 -34.96
C ILE A 525 -11.82 16.61 -34.78
N LEU A 526 -12.34 17.02 -33.61
CA LEU A 526 -13.77 16.97 -33.33
C LEU A 526 -14.58 18.00 -34.13
N VAL A 527 -14.01 19.15 -34.46
CA VAL A 527 -14.66 20.14 -35.35
C VAL A 527 -14.82 19.58 -36.76
N GLN A 528 -13.79 18.90 -37.30
CA GLN A 528 -13.89 18.23 -38.60
C GLN A 528 -14.94 17.11 -38.59
N ASN A 529 -15.12 16.45 -37.44
CA ASN A 529 -16.04 15.34 -37.26
C ASN A 529 -17.32 15.73 -36.50
N ILE A 530 -17.71 17.01 -36.47
CA ILE A 530 -18.76 17.52 -35.56
C ILE A 530 -20.14 16.92 -35.83
N ALA A 531 -20.46 16.65 -37.11
CA ALA A 531 -21.71 16.01 -37.50
C ALA A 531 -21.75 14.56 -37.02
N LEU A 532 -20.63 13.84 -37.14
CA LEU A 532 -20.49 12.47 -36.64
C LEU A 532 -20.56 12.42 -35.11
N LEU A 533 -19.93 13.36 -34.41
CA LEU A 533 -20.01 13.47 -32.95
C LEU A 533 -21.46 13.61 -32.47
N ARG A 534 -22.25 14.51 -33.08
CA ARG A 534 -23.65 14.72 -32.68
C ARG A 534 -24.53 13.50 -32.97
N THR A 535 -24.35 12.87 -34.13
CA THR A 535 -25.17 11.71 -34.53
C THR A 535 -24.82 10.47 -33.72
N SER A 536 -23.53 10.15 -33.56
CA SER A 536 -23.07 9.03 -32.74
C SER A 536 -23.38 9.20 -31.25
N ALA A 537 -23.29 10.42 -30.69
CA ALA A 537 -23.68 10.67 -29.31
C ALA A 537 -25.20 10.52 -29.09
N ALA A 538 -26.02 10.94 -30.05
CA ALA A 538 -27.47 10.73 -30.00
C ALA A 538 -27.83 9.24 -30.07
N GLU A 539 -27.10 8.46 -30.87
CA GLU A 539 -27.24 7.01 -30.92
C GLU A 539 -26.81 6.36 -29.61
N LEU A 540 -25.66 6.75 -29.04
CA LEU A 540 -25.17 6.26 -27.75
C LEU A 540 -26.15 6.58 -26.60
N LEU A 541 -26.86 7.71 -26.67
CA LEU A 541 -27.92 8.03 -25.71
C LEU A 541 -29.12 7.06 -25.78
N GLN A 542 -29.41 6.51 -26.96
CA GLN A 542 -30.50 5.54 -27.16
C GLN A 542 -30.08 4.11 -26.84
N ALA A 543 -28.89 3.71 -27.30
CA ALA A 543 -28.37 2.36 -27.15
C ALA A 543 -27.69 2.12 -25.79
N GLU A 544 -27.29 3.18 -25.09
CA GLU A 544 -26.51 3.21 -23.84
C GLU A 544 -25.09 2.62 -23.94
N THR A 545 -24.86 1.76 -24.93
CA THR A 545 -23.58 1.11 -25.21
C THR A 545 -23.42 0.90 -26.72
N LEU A 546 -22.22 1.17 -27.25
CA LEU A 546 -21.84 0.88 -28.63
C LEU A 546 -20.61 -0.02 -28.64
N SER A 547 -20.61 -1.09 -29.44
CA SER A 547 -19.50 -2.04 -29.53
C SER A 547 -19.37 -2.67 -30.92
N GLY A 548 -18.23 -3.33 -31.16
CA GLY A 548 -18.03 -4.24 -32.29
C GLY A 548 -18.22 -3.59 -33.66
N THR A 549 -19.13 -4.15 -34.47
CA THR A 549 -19.38 -3.73 -35.85
C THR A 549 -19.85 -2.29 -35.96
N ARG A 550 -20.67 -1.81 -35.02
CA ARG A 550 -21.21 -0.45 -35.09
C ARG A 550 -20.13 0.61 -34.90
N LEU A 551 -19.18 0.38 -34.01
CA LEU A 551 -18.02 1.26 -33.86
C LEU A 551 -17.13 1.24 -35.10
N ALA A 552 -17.01 0.11 -35.78
CA ALA A 552 -16.27 0.02 -37.04
C ALA A 552 -16.95 0.85 -38.16
N GLU A 553 -18.28 0.85 -38.22
CA GLU A 553 -19.04 1.70 -39.16
C GLU A 553 -18.90 3.19 -38.86
N ILE A 554 -18.88 3.57 -37.58
CA ILE A 554 -18.60 4.95 -37.15
C ILE A 554 -17.16 5.31 -37.54
N GLY A 555 -16.19 4.45 -37.22
CA GLY A 555 -14.78 4.64 -37.55
C GLY A 555 -14.51 4.82 -39.04
N ALA A 556 -15.23 4.11 -39.91
CA ALA A 556 -15.13 4.26 -41.36
C ALA A 556 -15.60 5.64 -41.88
N GLN A 557 -16.41 6.36 -41.10
CA GLN A 557 -16.89 7.71 -41.41
C GLN A 557 -16.04 8.80 -40.77
N VAL A 558 -15.11 8.45 -39.88
CA VAL A 558 -14.22 9.42 -39.22
C VAL A 558 -13.26 9.98 -40.27
N HIS A 559 -13.22 11.31 -40.37
CA HIS A 559 -12.17 12.01 -41.09
C HIS A 559 -10.86 11.81 -40.31
N LEU A 560 -9.98 11.01 -40.90
CA LEU A 560 -8.63 10.77 -40.38
C LEU A 560 -7.86 12.09 -40.28
N TRP A 561 -7.13 12.24 -39.19
CA TRP A 561 -6.26 13.39 -39.00
C TRP A 561 -5.01 13.23 -39.87
N ALA A 562 -4.92 14.02 -40.95
CA ALA A 562 -3.66 14.20 -41.66
C ALA A 562 -2.85 15.25 -40.90
N GLU A 563 -1.72 14.87 -40.32
CA GLU A 563 -0.78 15.86 -39.80
C GLU A 563 -0.37 16.79 -40.95
N ALA A 564 -0.67 18.09 -40.82
CA ALA A 564 0.14 19.07 -41.51
C ALA A 564 1.55 18.92 -40.91
N ILE A 565 2.47 18.36 -41.69
CA ILE A 565 3.89 18.30 -41.35
C ILE A 565 4.35 19.75 -41.20
N ASP A 566 4.36 20.24 -39.96
CA ASP A 566 4.91 21.55 -39.65
C ASP A 566 5.77 21.41 -38.39
N GLY A 567 7.09 21.48 -38.57
CA GLY A 567 8.04 21.58 -37.46
C GLY A 567 9.12 20.50 -37.35
N ALA A 568 9.74 20.05 -38.44
CA ALA A 568 11.13 19.60 -38.35
C ALA A 568 12.03 20.83 -38.14
N PRO A 569 12.90 20.89 -37.10
CA PRO A 569 13.98 21.87 -37.11
C PRO A 569 14.89 21.60 -38.32
N PRO A 570 15.42 22.62 -39.00
CA PRO A 570 16.29 22.42 -40.15
C PRO A 570 17.49 21.56 -39.73
N GLU A 571 17.79 20.55 -40.53
CA GLU A 571 18.94 19.68 -40.36
C GLU A 571 20.20 20.50 -40.11
N HIS A 572 20.93 20.13 -39.06
CA HIS A 572 22.25 20.66 -38.77
C HIS A 572 23.20 20.35 -39.93
N GLY A 573 23.69 21.42 -40.58
CA GLY A 573 24.94 21.40 -41.34
C GLY A 573 26.14 21.67 -40.45
#